data_AF-B8DLY8-F1
#
_entry.id   AF-B8DLY8-F1
#
_cell.length_a   1.000
_cell.length_b   1.000
_cell.length_c   1.000
_cell.angle_alpha   90.00
_cell.angle_beta   90.00
_cell.angle_gamma   90.00
#
_symmetry.space_group_name_H-M   'P 1'
#
loop_
_entity.id
_entity.type
_entity.pdbx_description
1 polymer ?
#
loop_
_entity_poly.entity_id
_entity_poly.type
_entity_poly.pdbx_seq_one_letter_code
_entity_poly.pdbx_strand_id
1 'polypeptide(L)' 'MHEGNEAAPAKKPRPTKNFAAINGACKMARLTDGSKPKSCPHCGTNSKLRTCPFCHRKK' A
#
# COMPACT_ATOMS: atom_id res chain seq x y z
N MET A 1 34.44 -41.28 0.71
CA MET A 1 34.46 -39.90 0.20
C MET A 1 33.04 -39.35 0.36
N HIS A 2 32.76 -38.56 1.40
CA HIS A 2 31.51 -37.80 1.48
C HIS A 2 31.90 -36.33 1.40
N GLU A 3 31.62 -35.69 0.28
CA GLU A 3 31.75 -34.23 0.15
C GLU A 3 30.40 -33.71 -0.33
N GLY A 4 29.60 -33.26 0.64
CA GLY A 4 28.36 -32.52 0.39
C GLY A 4 28.72 -31.08 0.09
N ASN A 5 28.42 -30.64 -1.13
CA ASN A 5 28.42 -29.23 -1.52
C ASN A 5 27.02 -28.87 -2.02
N GLU A 6 26.12 -28.61 -1.08
CA GLU A 6 24.84 -27.98 -1.35
C GLU A 6 24.90 -26.55 -0.78
N ALA A 7 25.36 -25.63 -1.63
CA ALA A 7 25.29 -24.20 -1.34
C ALA A 7 23.81 -23.81 -1.16
N ALA A 8 23.42 -23.55 0.09
CA ALA A 8 22.08 -23.14 0.46
C ALA A 8 21.62 -21.92 -0.37
N PRO A 9 20.36 -21.87 -0.85
CA PRO A 9 19.87 -20.72 -1.60
C PRO A 9 19.94 -19.46 -0.72
N ALA A 10 20.73 -18.47 -1.16
CA ALA A 10 20.83 -17.17 -0.53
C ALA A 10 19.42 -16.59 -0.33
N LYS A 11 18.97 -16.50 0.92
CA LYS A 11 17.67 -15.94 1.28
C LYS A 11 17.65 -14.48 0.82
N LYS A 12 16.92 -14.18 -0.26
CA LYS A 12 16.72 -12.81 -0.73
C LYS A 12 16.24 -11.97 0.45
N PRO A 13 16.86 -10.80 0.74
CA PRO A 13 16.41 -9.95 1.84
C PRO A 13 14.94 -9.62 1.61
N ARG A 14 14.10 -9.87 2.61
CA ARG A 14 12.71 -9.43 2.55
C ARG A 14 12.72 -7.92 2.37
N PRO A 15 12.05 -7.36 1.36
CA PRO A 15 12.03 -5.92 1.17
C PRO A 15 11.48 -5.29 2.44
N THR A 16 12.26 -4.40 3.04
CA THR A 16 11.81 -3.60 4.17
C THR A 16 10.63 -2.76 3.67
N LYS A 17 9.45 -2.93 4.26
CA LYS A 17 8.28 -2.12 3.93
C LYS A 17 8.60 -0.66 4.23
N ASN A 18 8.90 0.12 3.20
CA ASN A 18 9.06 1.56 3.32
C ASN A 18 7.66 2.19 3.39
N PHE A 19 7.20 2.46 4.60
CA PHE A 19 5.89 3.07 4.83
C PHE A 19 5.77 4.45 4.18
N ALA A 20 6.85 5.23 4.07
CA ALA A 20 6.82 6.52 3.38
C ALA A 20 6.56 6.35 1.87
N ALA A 21 7.23 5.39 1.24
CA ALA A 21 7.01 5.06 -0.17
C ALA A 21 5.59 4.53 -0.42
N ILE A 22 5.08 3.64 0.44
CA ILE A 22 3.72 3.11 0.36
C ILE A 22 2.69 4.22 0.55
N ASN A 23 2.89 5.10 1.54
CA ASN A 23 1.97 6.21 1.80
C ASN A 23 1.96 7.23 0.65
N GLY A 24 3.14 7.54 0.11
CA GLY A 24 3.28 8.37 -1.10
C GLY A 24 2.53 7.76 -2.28
N ALA A 25 2.73 6.46 -2.56
CA ALA A 25 2.03 5.77 -3.63
C ALA A 25 0.51 5.78 -3.42
N CYS A 26 0.02 5.51 -2.21
CA CYS A 26 -1.42 5.57 -1.90
C CYS A 26 -2.03 6.96 -2.07
N LYS A 27 -1.31 8.03 -1.71
CA LYS A 27 -1.78 9.42 -1.89
C LYS A 27 -1.86 9.83 -3.36
N MET A 28 -0.96 9.30 -4.18
CA MET A 28 -0.87 9.61 -5.61
C MET A 28 -1.73 8.66 -6.47
N ALA A 29 -2.18 7.54 -5.91
CA ALA A 29 -3.01 6.57 -6.60
C ALA A 29 -4.33 7.20 -7.07
N ARG A 30 -4.59 7.05 -8.37
CA ARG A 30 -5.90 7.35 -8.96
C ARG A 30 -6.81 6.15 -8.77
N LEU A 31 -8.11 6.41 -8.72
CA LEU A 31 -9.10 5.33 -8.77
C LEU A 31 -9.18 4.77 -10.19
N THR A 32 -9.86 3.64 -10.37
CA THR A 32 -9.92 2.91 -11.65
C THR A 32 -10.35 3.78 -12.84
N ASP A 33 -11.20 4.79 -12.62
CA ASP A 33 -11.64 5.72 -13.67
C ASP A 33 -10.71 6.94 -13.87
N GLY A 34 -9.55 6.96 -13.21
CA GLY A 34 -8.55 8.01 -13.34
C GLY A 34 -8.81 9.25 -12.49
N SER A 35 -9.96 9.33 -11.81
CA SER A 35 -10.24 10.42 -10.86
C SER A 35 -9.42 10.32 -9.58
N LYS A 36 -9.03 11.49 -9.07
CA LYS A 36 -8.26 11.63 -7.82
C LYS A 36 -9.18 11.38 -6.62
N PRO A 37 -8.88 10.39 -5.76
CA PRO A 37 -9.68 10.16 -4.56
C PRO A 37 -9.55 11.33 -3.58
N LYS A 38 -10.61 11.59 -2.81
CA LYS A 38 -10.56 12.49 -1.66
C LYS A 38 -10.40 11.68 -0.39
N SER A 39 -9.42 12.03 0.44
CA SER A 39 -9.23 11.41 1.76
C SER A 39 -10.28 11.93 2.74
N CYS A 40 -10.89 11.05 3.52
CA CYS A 40 -11.77 11.46 4.61
C CYS A 40 -10.93 12.04 5.76
N PRO A 41 -11.26 13.23 6.31
CA PRO A 41 -10.51 13.81 7.43
C PRO A 41 -10.67 13.04 8.74
N HIS A 42 -11.70 12.21 8.86
CA HIS A 42 -11.97 11.44 10.09
C HIS A 42 -11.25 10.09 10.13
N CYS A 43 -11.22 9.35 9.01
CA CYS A 43 -10.72 7.98 8.97
C CYS A 43 -9.67 7.71 7.88
N GLY A 44 -9.30 8.72 7.10
CA GLY A 44 -8.28 8.60 6.05
C GLY A 44 -8.70 7.84 4.80
N THR A 45 -9.94 7.31 4.73
CA THR A 45 -10.39 6.53 3.56
C THR A 45 -10.45 7.38 2.29
N ASN A 46 -9.80 6.88 1.24
CA ASN A 46 -9.79 7.45 -0.09
C ASN A 46 -11.00 6.96 -0.90
N SER A 47 -11.89 7.88 -1.30
CA SER A 47 -13.00 7.55 -2.21
C SER A 47 -13.51 8.81 -2.95
N LYS A 48 -14.28 8.63 -4.04
CA LYS A 48 -14.87 9.74 -4.83
C LYS A 48 -16.11 10.36 -4.18
N LEU A 49 -16.74 9.61 -3.27
CA LEU A 49 -18.00 10.00 -2.66
C LEU A 49 -17.80 11.21 -1.75
N ARG A 50 -18.79 12.11 -1.74
CA ARG A 50 -18.86 13.24 -0.79
C ARG A 50 -19.02 12.76 0.65
N THR A 51 -19.68 11.62 0.83
CA THR A 51 -19.82 10.93 2.12
C THR A 51 -18.85 9.76 2.15
N CYS A 52 -18.14 9.59 3.26
CA CYS A 52 -17.22 8.48 3.44
C CYS A 52 -18.00 7.15 3.59
N PRO A 53 -17.69 6.10 2.80
CA PRO A 53 -18.41 4.83 2.87
C PRO A 53 -18.12 4.01 4.13
N PHE A 54 -17.11 4.38 4.93
CA PHE A 54 -16.74 3.68 6.16
C PHE A 54 -17.29 4.34 7.41
N CYS A 55 -17.14 5.67 7.53
CA CYS A 55 -17.60 6.40 8.71
C CYS A 55 -18.87 7.21 8.48
N HIS A 56 -19.41 7.20 7.25
CA HIS A 56 -20.67 7.84 6.87
C HIS A 56 -20.70 9.36 7.10
N ARG A 57 -19.52 9.98 7.34
CA ARG A 57 -19.36 11.43 7.49
C ARG A 57 -19.05 12.09 6.15
N LYS A 58 -19.50 13.34 6.00
CA LYS A 58 -19.12 14.17 4.85
C LYS A 58 -17.62 14.47 4.92
N LYS A 59 -16.97 14.45 3.77
CA LYS A 59 -15.58 14.82 3.58
C LYS A 59 -15.43 16.28 3.21
#